data_AF-A0A1K1LFL0-F1
#
_entry.id   AF-A0A1K1LFL0-F1
#
_cell.length_a   1.000
_cell.length_b   1.000
_cell.length_c   1.000
_cell.angle_alpha   90.00
_cell.angle_beta   90.00
_cell.angle_gamma   90.00
#
_symmetry.space_group_name_H-M   'P 1'
#
loop_
_entity.id
_entity.type
_entity.pdbx_description
1 polymer ?
#
loop_
_entity_poly.entity_id
_entity_poly.type
_entity_poly.pdbx_seq_one_letter_code
_entity_poly.pdbx_strand_id
1 'polypeptide(L)'
;MAQNILKPDSTFTRELMEAGGESLKKCYQCATCSVACPMAPENAPYPRKEMVWASWGLKEKLATDVDLWLCHNCGNCADLCPRGARPADVMGAARNMVYRDLTEPTIVGKWMSKPSGLPFLFAIPALLWLFIWWIRAGFNDGNWFPRAADGRIVFGQVFYGDYTIDPIFMITFFGACFILYKGVRKLWGMFKPEGRLTVLGKTKAWYWHLLDVLIDEVVTHRKFDDCEAGPKTGTYVPNRKAGHMILVYSFVILAFVTAVVALGHWGGKIIPLIKIETPMPLLYPVKILANLGAIMLVCGLAMLTARRLKLNPKHQGSSWYDWYLLGIIWLVAVTGILSQVFRLADAIHPAFVVYYLHLVFVWMLFAYLPWSKLGHFVYRTAALLFVRMYGRGY
;
A
#
# COMPACT_ATOMS: atom_id res chain seq x y z
N MET A 1 -24.10 21.58 32.79
CA MET A 1 -22.79 21.05 32.34
C MET A 1 -23.04 19.67 31.77
N ALA A 2 -22.90 19.47 30.46
CA ALA A 2 -22.98 18.12 29.90
C ALA A 2 -21.80 17.31 30.44
N GLN A 3 -22.06 16.29 31.25
CA GLN A 3 -21.02 15.35 31.67
C GLN A 3 -20.53 14.60 30.44
N ASN A 4 -19.35 14.95 29.94
CA ASN A 4 -18.65 14.16 28.92
C ASN A 4 -18.17 12.87 29.58
N ILE A 5 -19.06 11.90 29.72
CA ILE A 5 -18.73 10.55 30.19
C ILE A 5 -17.88 9.90 29.10
N LEU A 6 -16.57 9.87 29.30
CA LEU A 6 -15.66 9.06 28.49
C LEU A 6 -16.04 7.60 28.71
N LYS A 7 -16.26 6.84 27.63
CA LYS A 7 -16.53 5.40 27.66
C LYS A 7 -15.31 4.65 27.14
N PRO A 8 -14.45 4.11 28.03
CA PRO A 8 -13.31 3.30 27.62
C PRO A 8 -13.74 1.99 26.94
N ASP A 9 -13.12 1.65 25.80
CA ASP A 9 -13.23 0.34 25.17
C ASP A 9 -11.94 -0.47 25.37
N SER A 10 -11.99 -1.42 26.31
CA SER A 10 -10.88 -2.33 26.60
C SER A 10 -10.62 -3.33 25.48
N THR A 11 -11.65 -3.70 24.70
CA THR A 11 -11.52 -4.59 23.54
C THR A 11 -10.73 -3.91 22.44
N PHE A 12 -11.09 -2.66 22.11
CA PHE A 12 -10.32 -1.85 21.16
C PHE A 12 -8.86 -1.68 21.60
N THR A 13 -8.62 -1.44 22.89
CA THR A 13 -7.26 -1.31 23.43
C THR A 13 -6.44 -2.57 23.20
N ARG A 14 -7.02 -3.76 23.45
CA ARG A 14 -6.36 -5.05 23.22
C ARG A 14 -6.09 -5.29 21.73
N GLU A 15 -7.07 -5.03 20.87
CA GLU A 15 -6.90 -5.17 19.41
C GLU A 15 -5.81 -4.24 18.87
N LEU A 16 -5.71 -3.02 19.41
CA LEU A 16 -4.67 -2.06 19.04
C LEU A 16 -3.28 -2.55 19.50
N MET A 17 -3.17 -3.15 20.68
CA MET A 17 -1.93 -3.79 21.13
C MET A 17 -1.52 -4.93 20.22
N GLU A 18 -2.45 -5.82 19.85
CA GLU A 18 -2.22 -6.91 18.89
C GLU A 18 -1.82 -6.42 17.50
N ALA A 19 -2.34 -5.26 17.05
CA ALA A 19 -2.02 -4.65 15.76
C ALA A 19 -0.64 -3.97 15.71
N GLY A 20 0.12 -3.97 16.81
CA GLY A 20 1.48 -3.39 16.91
C GLY A 20 1.60 -2.23 17.91
N GLY A 21 0.51 -1.83 18.56
CA GLY A 21 0.46 -0.75 19.54
C GLY A 21 0.84 -1.16 20.97
N GLU A 22 1.56 -2.26 21.19
CA GLU A 22 1.81 -2.89 22.50
C GLU A 22 2.30 -1.93 23.61
N SER A 23 3.00 -0.87 23.22
CA SER A 23 3.60 0.09 24.15
C SER A 23 2.67 1.23 24.58
N LEU A 24 1.41 1.25 24.13
CA LEU A 24 0.46 2.33 24.40
C LEU A 24 0.26 2.60 25.91
N LYS A 25 0.36 1.57 26.76
CA LYS A 25 0.23 1.69 28.23
C LYS A 25 1.49 2.20 28.94
N LYS A 26 2.64 2.29 28.25
CA LYS A 26 3.90 2.80 28.84
C LYS A 26 3.93 4.33 28.94
N CYS A 27 3.05 5.02 28.21
CA CYS A 27 3.04 6.47 28.14
C CYS A 27 2.57 7.11 29.46
N TYR A 28 3.34 8.08 29.94
CA TYR A 28 3.04 8.87 31.15
C TYR A 28 2.89 10.36 30.84
N GLN A 29 2.70 10.72 29.57
CA GLN A 29 2.29 12.06 29.14
C GLN A 29 3.30 13.20 29.32
N CYS A 30 4.61 12.92 29.16
CA CYS A 30 5.67 13.94 29.26
C CYS A 30 5.86 14.86 28.05
N ALA A 31 5.14 14.63 26.93
CA ALA A 31 5.19 15.44 25.71
C ALA A 31 6.50 15.45 24.89
N THR A 32 7.57 14.73 25.28
CA THR A 32 8.82 14.66 24.49
C THR A 32 8.58 14.28 23.02
N CYS A 33 7.70 13.32 22.77
CA CYS A 33 7.33 12.89 21.41
C CYS A 33 6.68 13.98 20.57
N SER A 34 5.91 14.85 21.21
CA SER A 34 5.18 15.95 20.56
C SER A 34 6.10 17.11 20.20
N VAL A 35 7.06 17.42 21.05
CA VAL A 35 8.06 18.47 20.80
C VAL A 35 9.09 18.02 19.76
N ALA A 36 9.47 16.75 19.77
CA ALA A 36 10.46 16.22 18.84
C ALA A 36 9.93 15.94 17.43
N CYS A 37 8.61 16.01 17.21
CA CYS A 37 8.02 15.72 15.91
C CYS A 37 8.04 16.97 15.02
N PRO A 38 8.80 16.98 13.91
CA PRO A 38 8.91 18.14 13.02
C PRO A 38 7.61 18.44 12.25
N MET A 39 6.70 17.47 12.23
CA MET A 39 5.40 17.57 11.57
C MET A 39 4.29 17.97 12.55
N ALA A 40 4.57 17.99 13.86
CA ALA A 40 3.61 18.44 14.87
C ALA A 40 3.48 19.98 14.82
N PRO A 41 2.26 20.51 14.71
CA PRO A 41 2.02 21.94 14.70
C PRO A 41 2.05 22.46 16.13
N GLU A 42 2.32 23.75 16.25
CA GLU A 42 2.46 24.43 17.55
C GLU A 42 1.18 24.42 18.37
N ASN A 43 0.02 24.59 17.72
CA ASN A 43 -1.27 24.73 18.40
C ASN A 43 -1.95 23.41 18.76
N ALA A 44 -1.60 22.30 18.10
CA ALA A 44 -2.22 21.00 18.31
C ALA A 44 -1.19 19.86 18.11
N PRO A 45 -0.20 19.72 18.99
CA PRO A 45 0.90 18.80 18.76
C PRO A 45 0.47 17.33 18.98
N TYR A 46 1.00 16.44 18.14
CA TYR A 46 0.82 14.98 18.19
C TYR A 46 2.21 14.31 18.34
N PRO A 47 2.35 13.04 18.79
CA PRO A 47 1.33 12.02 19.04
C PRO A 47 0.89 11.89 20.52
N ARG A 48 1.19 12.85 21.40
CA ARG A 48 0.92 12.71 22.84
C ARG A 48 -0.56 12.42 23.16
N LYS A 49 -1.48 13.15 22.54
CA LYS A 49 -2.93 13.03 22.81
C LYS A 49 -3.48 11.69 22.31
N GLU A 50 -2.99 11.21 21.18
CA GLU A 50 -3.33 9.95 20.55
C GLU A 50 -2.85 8.77 21.40
N MET A 51 -1.69 8.91 22.05
CA MET A 51 -1.24 7.94 23.05
C MET A 51 -2.22 7.81 24.22
N VAL A 52 -2.80 8.93 24.71
CA VAL A 52 -3.84 8.86 25.77
C VAL A 52 -5.08 8.17 25.24
N TRP A 53 -5.57 8.58 24.08
CA TRP A 53 -6.80 8.03 23.50
C TRP A 53 -6.68 6.53 23.22
N ALA A 54 -5.53 6.09 22.71
CA ALA A 54 -5.18 4.68 22.60
C ALA A 54 -5.16 3.98 23.96
N SER A 55 -4.54 4.59 24.97
CA SER A 55 -4.45 4.01 26.32
C SER A 55 -5.79 3.89 27.03
N TRP A 56 -6.74 4.78 26.75
CA TRP A 56 -8.08 4.79 27.36
C TRP A 56 -9.12 4.08 26.50
N GLY A 57 -8.74 3.51 25.36
CA GLY A 57 -9.69 2.83 24.50
C GLY A 57 -10.71 3.77 23.84
N LEU A 58 -10.37 5.04 23.61
CA LEU A 58 -11.25 6.03 22.99
C LEU A 58 -11.26 5.88 21.47
N LYS A 59 -11.88 4.80 21.00
CA LYS A 59 -11.88 4.38 19.59
C LYS A 59 -12.33 5.49 18.65
N GLU A 60 -13.47 6.13 18.90
CA GLU A 60 -14.00 7.13 17.97
C GLU A 60 -13.04 8.31 17.86
N LYS A 61 -12.55 8.85 18.98
CA LYS A 61 -11.62 9.98 18.98
C LYS A 61 -10.35 9.68 18.18
N LEU A 62 -9.75 8.51 18.40
CA LEU A 62 -8.54 8.13 17.70
C LEU A 62 -8.79 7.87 16.22
N ALA A 63 -9.89 7.20 15.86
CA ALA A 63 -10.20 6.84 14.47
C ALA A 63 -10.59 8.05 13.61
N THR A 64 -11.20 9.08 14.19
CA THR A 64 -11.57 10.31 13.50
C THR A 64 -10.45 11.35 13.47
N ASP A 65 -9.32 11.09 14.11
CA ASP A 65 -8.24 12.05 14.21
C ASP A 65 -7.41 12.11 12.93
N VAL A 66 -7.23 13.31 12.40
CA VAL A 66 -6.53 13.52 11.13
C VAL A 66 -5.02 13.33 11.27
N ASP A 67 -4.50 13.40 12.49
CA ASP A 67 -3.07 13.31 12.82
C ASP A 67 -2.50 11.92 12.55
N LEU A 68 -3.38 10.90 12.57
CA LEU A 68 -3.06 9.57 12.10
C LEU A 68 -2.51 9.58 10.67
N TRP A 69 -2.88 10.54 9.82
CA TRP A 69 -2.48 10.63 8.40
C TRP A 69 -1.28 11.55 8.16
N LEU A 70 -1.02 12.46 9.11
CA LEU A 70 0.16 13.34 9.09
C LEU A 70 1.42 12.60 9.53
N CYS A 71 1.27 11.63 10.43
CA CYS A 71 2.38 10.83 10.92
C CYS A 71 3.04 10.03 9.78
N HIS A 72 4.35 10.22 9.57
CA HIS A 72 5.10 9.41 8.61
C HIS A 72 5.54 8.06 9.16
N ASN A 73 5.37 7.79 10.46
CA ASN A 73 5.91 6.61 11.14
C ASN A 73 7.45 6.53 10.98
N CYS A 74 8.17 7.62 11.31
CA CYS A 74 9.64 7.68 11.26
C CYS A 74 10.33 7.13 12.52
N GLY A 75 9.61 7.11 13.65
CA GLY A 75 10.04 6.55 14.93
C GLY A 75 11.00 7.41 15.79
N ASN A 76 11.36 8.62 15.36
CA ASN A 76 12.12 9.57 16.18
C ASN A 76 11.49 9.81 17.58
N CYS A 77 10.16 9.88 17.63
CA CYS A 77 9.41 10.01 18.89
C CYS A 77 9.57 8.81 19.84
N ALA A 78 9.88 7.61 19.31
CA ALA A 78 10.12 6.41 20.10
C ALA A 78 11.57 6.33 20.59
N ASP A 79 12.53 6.80 19.78
CA ASP A 79 13.94 6.90 20.17
C ASP A 79 14.13 7.82 21.37
N LEU A 80 13.42 8.95 21.40
CA LEU A 80 13.49 9.95 22.46
C LEU A 80 12.60 9.65 23.67
N CYS A 81 11.82 8.57 23.66
CA CYS A 81 10.87 8.30 24.74
C CYS A 81 11.59 7.79 26.01
N PRO A 82 11.53 8.49 27.16
CA PRO A 82 12.22 8.07 28.39
C PRO A 82 11.63 6.81 29.04
N ARG A 83 10.41 6.41 28.64
CA ARG A 83 9.75 5.18 29.10
C ARG A 83 9.83 4.02 28.11
N GLY A 84 10.47 4.22 26.96
CA GLY A 84 10.48 3.24 25.87
C GLY A 84 9.09 2.92 25.34
N ALA A 85 8.20 3.92 25.32
CA ALA A 85 6.98 3.85 24.52
C ALA A 85 7.36 4.06 23.04
N ARG A 86 6.58 3.47 22.12
CA ARG A 86 6.78 3.56 20.66
C ARG A 86 5.57 4.25 20.02
N PRO A 87 5.45 5.58 20.11
CA PRO A 87 4.26 6.29 19.61
C PRO A 87 4.05 6.13 18.11
N ALA A 88 5.13 6.06 17.34
CA ALA A 88 5.06 5.86 15.89
C ALA A 88 4.34 4.53 15.53
N ASP A 89 4.64 3.45 16.26
CA ASP A 89 3.98 2.16 16.08
C ASP A 89 2.52 2.19 16.49
N VAL A 90 2.17 2.91 17.58
CA VAL A 90 0.78 3.09 17.99
C VAL A 90 -0.01 3.84 16.91
N MET A 91 0.55 4.91 16.34
CA MET A 91 -0.07 5.65 15.24
C MET A 91 -0.24 4.76 13.99
N GLY A 92 0.77 3.95 13.66
CA GLY A 92 0.72 3.00 12.55
C GLY A 92 -0.32 1.90 12.75
N ALA A 93 -0.42 1.35 13.97
CA ALA A 93 -1.40 0.33 14.33
C ALA A 93 -2.82 0.90 14.30
N ALA A 94 -3.03 2.11 14.83
CA ALA A 94 -4.31 2.80 14.77
C ALA A 94 -4.76 3.02 13.32
N ARG A 95 -3.85 3.48 12.44
CA ARG A 95 -4.15 3.63 11.01
C ARG A 95 -4.54 2.31 10.36
N ASN A 96 -3.85 1.21 10.67
CA ASN A 96 -4.19 -0.12 10.15
C ASN A 96 -5.59 -0.56 10.59
N MET A 97 -6.00 -0.24 11.82
CA MET A 97 -7.36 -0.52 12.29
C MET A 97 -8.39 0.34 11.55
N VAL A 98 -8.11 1.62 11.33
CA VAL A 98 -9.00 2.50 10.58
C VAL A 98 -9.22 2.00 9.15
N TYR A 99 -8.20 1.47 8.46
CA TYR A 99 -8.38 0.90 7.12
C TYR A 99 -9.41 -0.24 7.08
N ARG A 100 -9.43 -1.10 8.10
CA ARG A 100 -10.37 -2.22 8.21
C ARG A 100 -11.81 -1.72 8.34
N ASP A 101 -12.00 -0.59 9.02
CA ASP A 101 -13.31 0.01 9.25
C ASP A 101 -13.76 0.89 8.07
N LEU A 102 -12.84 1.39 7.24
CA LEU A 102 -13.17 2.20 6.06
C LEU A 102 -13.66 1.38 4.86
N THR A 103 -13.35 0.09 4.80
CA THR A 103 -13.53 -0.74 3.60
C THR A 103 -14.49 -1.91 3.81
N GLU A 104 -15.37 -2.13 2.83
CA GLU A 104 -16.32 -3.24 2.79
C GLU A 104 -15.98 -4.17 1.61
N PRO A 105 -16.05 -5.51 1.77
CA PRO A 105 -16.49 -6.26 2.95
C PRO A 105 -15.44 -6.37 4.08
N THR A 106 -15.93 -6.39 5.33
CA THR A 106 -15.07 -6.43 6.54
C THR A 106 -14.34 -7.76 6.72
N ILE A 107 -14.81 -8.85 6.09
CA ILE A 107 -14.19 -10.17 6.19
C ILE A 107 -12.78 -10.20 5.59
N VAL A 108 -12.58 -9.52 4.45
CA VAL A 108 -11.27 -9.41 3.81
C VAL A 108 -10.32 -8.62 4.71
N GLY A 109 -10.80 -7.53 5.30
CA GLY A 109 -10.04 -6.77 6.31
C GLY A 109 -9.68 -7.58 7.55
N LYS A 110 -10.48 -8.59 7.93
CA LYS A 110 -10.14 -9.53 9.03
C LYS A 110 -9.04 -10.50 8.61
N TRP A 111 -9.12 -11.10 7.42
CA TRP A 111 -8.06 -12.00 6.93
C TRP A 111 -6.73 -11.26 6.71
N MET A 112 -6.77 -10.05 6.16
CA MET A 112 -5.58 -9.21 5.98
C MET A 112 -4.89 -8.84 7.29
N SER A 113 -5.65 -8.80 8.40
CA SER A 113 -5.13 -8.39 9.70
C SER A 113 -4.31 -9.43 10.44
N LYS A 114 -4.42 -10.70 10.07
CA LYS A 114 -3.81 -11.81 10.82
C LYS A 114 -3.03 -12.73 9.88
N PRO A 115 -1.89 -13.30 10.31
CA PRO A 115 -1.17 -14.30 9.54
C PRO A 115 -2.01 -15.52 9.17
N SER A 116 -2.94 -15.92 10.05
CA SER A 116 -3.87 -17.04 9.81
C SER A 116 -4.86 -16.79 8.67
N GLY A 117 -5.02 -15.54 8.21
CA GLY A 117 -5.84 -15.21 7.04
C GLY A 117 -5.14 -15.48 5.71
N LEU A 118 -3.80 -15.63 5.70
CA LEU A 118 -3.02 -15.77 4.47
C LEU A 118 -3.44 -16.97 3.59
N PRO A 119 -3.71 -18.17 4.13
CA PRO A 119 -4.15 -19.30 3.31
C PRO A 119 -5.45 -19.01 2.55
N PHE A 120 -6.40 -18.33 3.18
CA PHE A 120 -7.66 -17.93 2.53
C PHE A 120 -7.43 -16.88 1.44
N LEU A 121 -6.62 -15.87 1.73
CA LEU A 121 -6.28 -14.82 0.76
C LEU A 121 -5.57 -15.37 -0.49
N PHE A 122 -4.72 -16.37 -0.32
CA PHE A 122 -4.02 -17.05 -1.41
C PHE A 122 -4.93 -18.04 -2.16
N ALA A 123 -5.74 -18.81 -1.44
CA ALA A 123 -6.61 -19.83 -2.02
C ALA A 123 -7.62 -19.25 -3.02
N ILE A 124 -8.21 -18.08 -2.74
CA ILE A 124 -9.19 -17.44 -3.64
C ILE A 124 -8.64 -17.27 -5.07
N PRO A 125 -7.54 -16.52 -5.29
CA PRO A 125 -6.96 -16.39 -6.63
C PRO A 125 -6.34 -17.69 -7.15
N ALA A 126 -5.72 -18.50 -6.28
CA ALA A 126 -5.12 -19.77 -6.72
C ALA A 126 -6.19 -20.68 -7.35
N LEU A 127 -7.33 -20.87 -6.67
CA LEU A 127 -8.42 -21.68 -7.19
C LEU A 127 -9.05 -21.05 -8.44
N LEU A 128 -9.20 -19.72 -8.48
CA LEU A 128 -9.72 -19.02 -9.67
C LEU A 128 -8.86 -19.29 -10.91
N TRP A 129 -7.54 -19.06 -10.80
CA TRP A 129 -6.63 -19.24 -11.93
C TRP A 129 -6.42 -20.72 -12.28
N LEU A 130 -6.46 -21.61 -11.28
CA LEU A 130 -6.33 -23.05 -11.49
C LEU A 130 -7.58 -23.61 -12.20
N PHE A 131 -8.77 -23.12 -11.85
CA PHE A 131 -10.01 -23.46 -12.53
C PHE A 131 -9.99 -23.02 -13.99
N ILE A 132 -9.51 -21.80 -14.27
CA ILE A 132 -9.31 -21.32 -15.64
C ILE A 132 -8.31 -22.21 -16.39
N TRP A 133 -7.19 -22.55 -15.76
CA TRP A 133 -6.20 -23.44 -16.37
C TRP A 133 -6.80 -24.81 -16.67
N TRP A 134 -7.55 -25.40 -15.75
CA TRP A 134 -8.23 -26.68 -15.93
C TRP A 134 -9.21 -26.67 -17.12
N ILE A 135 -10.07 -25.65 -17.22
CA ILE A 135 -10.96 -25.47 -18.39
C ILE A 135 -10.15 -25.39 -19.68
N ARG A 136 -9.08 -24.61 -19.69
CA ARG A 136 -8.27 -24.36 -20.89
C ARG A 136 -7.44 -25.59 -21.28
N ALA A 137 -7.02 -26.40 -20.33
CA ALA A 137 -6.43 -27.71 -20.62
C ALA A 137 -7.43 -28.61 -21.35
N GLY A 138 -8.71 -28.58 -20.97
CA GLY A 138 -9.79 -29.27 -21.69
C GLY A 138 -9.95 -28.83 -23.15
N PHE A 139 -9.82 -27.53 -23.43
CA PHE A 139 -9.84 -27.00 -24.81
C PHE A 139 -8.57 -27.28 -25.62
N ASN A 140 -7.48 -27.68 -24.97
CA ASN A 140 -6.19 -28.01 -25.60
C ASN A 140 -5.97 -29.53 -25.66
N ASP A 141 -7.02 -30.31 -25.94
CA ASP A 141 -6.99 -31.78 -26.02
C ASP A 141 -6.45 -32.46 -24.75
N GLY A 142 -6.71 -31.86 -23.58
CA GLY A 142 -6.20 -32.33 -22.28
C GLY A 142 -4.75 -31.93 -21.99
N ASN A 143 -4.10 -31.15 -22.86
CA ASN A 143 -2.74 -30.68 -22.63
C ASN A 143 -2.71 -29.49 -21.66
N TRP A 144 -2.12 -29.72 -20.49
CA TRP A 144 -1.94 -28.70 -19.46
C TRP A 144 -0.82 -27.70 -19.80
N PHE A 145 0.10 -28.07 -20.69
CA PHE A 145 1.27 -27.26 -21.07
C PHE A 145 1.36 -27.16 -22.59
N PRO A 146 0.43 -26.44 -23.25
CA PRO A 146 0.41 -26.31 -24.70
C PRO A 146 1.57 -25.44 -25.20
N ARG A 147 2.13 -25.81 -26.37
CA ARG A 147 3.02 -24.95 -27.17
C ARG A 147 2.22 -24.30 -28.30
N ALA A 148 2.66 -23.14 -28.75
CA ALA A 148 2.10 -22.55 -29.98
C ALA A 148 2.51 -23.39 -31.21
N ALA A 149 1.83 -23.19 -32.34
CA ALA A 149 2.08 -23.93 -33.58
C ALA A 149 3.52 -23.77 -34.10
N ASP A 150 4.20 -22.70 -33.72
CA ASP A 150 5.61 -22.41 -34.02
C ASP A 150 6.61 -22.98 -32.99
N GLY A 151 6.13 -23.80 -32.05
CA GLY A 151 6.90 -24.41 -30.98
C GLY A 151 7.22 -23.50 -29.79
N ARG A 152 6.92 -22.19 -29.87
CA ARG A 152 7.26 -21.22 -28.82
C ARG A 152 6.31 -21.31 -27.62
N ILE A 153 6.83 -20.95 -26.45
CA ILE A 153 6.02 -20.78 -25.24
C ILE A 153 5.26 -19.46 -25.32
N VAL A 154 3.94 -19.56 -25.44
CA VAL A 154 3.01 -18.41 -25.45
C VAL A 154 1.98 -18.61 -24.33
N PHE A 155 2.04 -17.77 -23.29
CA PHE A 155 1.14 -17.88 -22.14
C PHE A 155 -0.34 -17.75 -22.50
N GLY A 156 -0.64 -17.03 -23.59
CA GLY A 156 -1.99 -16.86 -24.14
C GLY A 156 -2.70 -18.15 -24.54
N GLN A 157 -1.97 -19.25 -24.76
CA GLN A 157 -2.56 -20.56 -25.07
C GLN A 157 -3.37 -21.09 -23.88
N VAL A 158 -2.86 -20.88 -22.66
CA VAL A 158 -3.58 -21.21 -21.42
C VAL A 158 -4.42 -20.01 -20.99
N PHE A 159 -3.78 -18.87 -20.72
CA PHE A 159 -4.43 -17.69 -20.17
C PHE A 159 -4.71 -16.67 -21.28
N TYR A 160 -5.82 -16.84 -21.99
CA TYR A 160 -6.20 -15.96 -23.09
C TYR A 160 -6.51 -14.54 -22.60
N GLY A 161 -5.66 -13.57 -22.96
CA GLY A 161 -5.76 -12.18 -22.48
C GLY A 161 -7.17 -11.61 -22.56
N ASP A 162 -7.79 -11.66 -23.74
CA ASP A 162 -9.06 -10.98 -24.02
C ASP A 162 -10.28 -11.53 -23.24
N TYR A 163 -10.28 -12.82 -22.92
CA TYR A 163 -11.46 -13.50 -22.40
C TYR A 163 -11.29 -14.01 -20.97
N THR A 164 -10.06 -14.13 -20.47
CA THR A 164 -9.81 -14.58 -19.10
C THR A 164 -9.14 -13.49 -18.28
N ILE A 165 -7.94 -13.06 -18.65
CA ILE A 165 -7.16 -12.11 -17.84
C ILE A 165 -7.86 -10.76 -17.79
N ASP A 166 -8.12 -10.15 -18.94
CA ASP A 166 -8.55 -8.76 -19.03
C ASP A 166 -9.90 -8.53 -18.35
N PRO A 167 -10.97 -9.33 -18.58
CA PRO A 167 -12.25 -9.13 -17.89
C PRO A 167 -12.12 -9.25 -16.36
N ILE A 168 -11.37 -10.24 -15.87
CA ILE A 168 -11.16 -10.46 -14.43
C ILE A 168 -10.40 -9.29 -13.80
N PHE A 169 -9.32 -8.84 -14.44
CA PHE A 169 -8.54 -7.71 -13.95
C PHE A 169 -9.30 -6.39 -14.06
N MET A 170 -10.11 -6.18 -15.10
CA MET A 170 -10.96 -4.98 -15.24
C MET A 170 -12.02 -4.92 -14.15
N ILE A 171 -12.76 -6.01 -13.91
CA ILE A 171 -13.74 -6.09 -12.82
C ILE A 171 -13.06 -5.81 -11.47
N THR A 172 -11.90 -6.42 -11.26
CA THR A 172 -11.10 -6.25 -10.03
C THR A 172 -10.64 -4.81 -9.86
N PHE A 173 -10.14 -4.18 -10.93
CA PHE A 173 -9.66 -2.80 -10.95
C PHE A 173 -10.78 -1.81 -10.65
N PHE A 174 -11.89 -1.86 -11.40
CA PHE A 174 -13.02 -0.95 -11.19
C PHE A 174 -13.70 -1.20 -9.83
N GLY A 175 -13.78 -2.46 -9.40
CA GLY A 175 -14.24 -2.81 -8.05
C GLY A 175 -13.36 -2.20 -6.96
N ALA A 176 -12.03 -2.33 -7.07
CA ALA A 176 -11.10 -1.72 -6.13
C ALA A 176 -11.21 -0.19 -6.12
N CYS A 177 -11.32 0.45 -7.29
CA CYS A 177 -11.56 1.90 -7.41
C CYS A 177 -12.86 2.32 -6.70
N PHE A 178 -13.95 1.57 -6.88
CA PHE A 178 -15.23 1.85 -6.23
C PHE A 178 -15.14 1.71 -4.70
N ILE A 179 -14.47 0.67 -4.20
CA ILE A 179 -14.28 0.46 -2.76
C ILE A 179 -13.42 1.58 -2.15
N LEU A 180 -12.33 1.96 -2.81
CA LEU A 180 -11.48 3.08 -2.39
C LEU A 180 -12.27 4.40 -2.39
N TYR A 181 -13.11 4.65 -3.40
CA TYR A 181 -13.99 5.81 -3.45
C TYR A 181 -14.94 5.86 -2.25
N LYS A 182 -15.66 4.75 -1.95
CA LYS A 182 -16.52 4.66 -0.76
C LYS A 182 -15.72 4.89 0.52
N GLY A 183 -14.53 4.30 0.62
CA GLY A 183 -13.64 4.46 1.78
C GLY A 183 -13.18 5.89 1.99
N VAL A 184 -12.81 6.61 0.92
CA VAL A 184 -12.43 8.04 0.98
C VAL A 184 -13.62 8.89 1.40
N ARG A 185 -14.81 8.64 0.84
CA ARG A 185 -16.05 9.35 1.22
C ARG A 185 -16.37 9.15 2.70
N LYS A 186 -16.22 7.92 3.20
CA LYS A 186 -16.40 7.59 4.63
C LYS A 186 -15.36 8.28 5.50
N LEU A 187 -14.09 8.24 5.11
CA LEU A 187 -12.99 8.91 5.81
C LEU A 187 -13.23 10.43 5.94
N TRP A 188 -13.64 11.08 4.86
CA TRP A 188 -13.95 12.51 4.88
C TRP A 188 -15.16 12.83 5.76
N GLY A 189 -16.18 11.97 5.77
CA GLY A 189 -17.32 12.11 6.68
C GLY A 189 -16.97 11.90 8.16
N MET A 190 -15.87 11.20 8.45
CA MET A 190 -15.38 11.00 9.81
C MET A 190 -14.62 12.21 10.35
N PHE A 191 -13.95 12.97 9.49
CA PHE A 191 -13.30 14.22 9.90
C PHE A 191 -14.37 15.27 10.16
N LYS A 192 -14.71 15.48 11.45
CA LYS A 192 -15.59 16.56 11.87
C LYS A 192 -14.78 17.87 11.92
N PRO A 193 -15.09 18.88 11.09
CA PRO A 193 -14.47 20.19 11.27
C PRO A 193 -15.12 20.84 12.50
N GLU A 194 -14.56 20.61 13.69
CA GLU A 194 -14.88 21.43 14.86
C GLU A 194 -14.19 22.79 14.66
N GLY A 195 -14.91 23.72 14.02
CA GLY A 195 -14.39 25.03 13.66
C GLY A 195 -13.76 25.08 12.26
N ARG A 196 -13.99 26.19 11.56
CA ARG A 196 -13.17 26.59 10.41
C ARG A 196 -12.12 27.54 10.97
N LEU A 197 -10.83 27.23 10.78
CA LEU A 197 -9.85 28.30 10.79
C LEU A 197 -10.29 29.30 9.73
N THR A 198 -10.62 30.53 10.12
CA THR A 198 -10.99 31.57 9.17
C THR A 198 -9.79 31.85 8.29
N VAL A 199 -9.76 31.25 7.09
CA VAL A 199 -8.73 31.54 6.09
C VAL A 199 -8.99 32.95 5.59
N LEU A 200 -8.22 33.92 6.09
CA LEU A 200 -8.25 35.30 5.60
C LEU A 200 -7.59 35.35 4.21
N GLY A 201 -8.40 35.40 3.14
CA GLY A 201 -7.91 35.57 1.76
C GLY A 201 -8.65 34.73 0.72
N LYS A 202 -8.15 34.74 -0.53
CA LYS A 202 -8.68 33.90 -1.62
C LYS A 202 -8.28 32.44 -1.38
N THR A 203 -9.26 31.56 -1.20
CA THR A 203 -9.04 30.11 -1.11
C THR A 203 -8.77 29.53 -2.51
N LYS A 204 -7.78 28.64 -2.64
CA LYS A 204 -7.56 27.91 -3.89
C LYS A 204 -8.71 26.92 -4.14
N ALA A 205 -8.95 26.55 -5.39
CA ALA A 205 -9.87 25.46 -5.71
C ALA A 205 -9.29 24.10 -5.26
N TRP A 206 -10.16 23.11 -5.02
CA TRP A 206 -9.77 21.80 -4.48
C TRP A 206 -8.69 21.08 -5.30
N TYR A 207 -8.71 21.21 -6.63
CA TYR A 207 -7.76 20.54 -7.52
C TYR A 207 -6.36 21.14 -7.43
N TRP A 208 -6.23 22.43 -7.11
CA TRP A 208 -4.92 23.05 -6.83
C TRP A 208 -4.35 22.54 -5.51
N HIS A 209 -5.18 22.39 -4.48
CA HIS A 209 -4.74 21.75 -3.24
C HIS A 209 -4.30 20.31 -3.47
N LEU A 210 -5.01 19.56 -4.31
CA LEU A 210 -4.62 18.20 -4.69
C LEU A 210 -3.29 18.17 -5.44
N LEU A 211 -3.10 19.06 -6.42
CA LEU A 211 -1.84 19.16 -7.15
C LEU A 211 -0.67 19.47 -6.22
N ASP A 212 -0.84 20.43 -5.31
CA ASP A 212 0.21 20.76 -4.34
C ASP A 212 0.54 19.54 -3.45
N VAL A 213 -0.46 18.79 -2.97
CA VAL A 213 -0.24 17.53 -2.21
C VAL A 213 0.54 16.51 -3.04
N LEU A 214 0.13 16.29 -4.29
CA LEU A 214 0.79 15.31 -5.17
C LEU A 214 2.26 15.68 -5.41
N ILE A 215 2.57 16.95 -5.65
CA ILE A 215 3.94 17.39 -5.90
C ILE A 215 4.78 17.33 -4.60
N ASP A 216 4.29 17.92 -3.52
CA ASP A 216 5.06 18.09 -2.28
C ASP A 216 5.28 16.76 -1.54
N GLU A 217 4.30 15.86 -1.58
CA GLU A 217 4.31 14.63 -0.77
C GLU A 217 4.63 13.39 -1.60
N VAL A 218 4.06 13.26 -2.79
CA VAL A 218 4.12 12.03 -3.58
C VAL A 218 5.31 12.04 -4.52
N VAL A 219 5.49 13.09 -5.32
CA VAL A 219 6.54 13.13 -6.33
C VAL A 219 7.91 13.35 -5.68
N THR A 220 8.01 14.40 -4.85
CA THR A 220 9.32 14.83 -4.32
C THR A 220 9.74 14.09 -3.05
N HIS A 221 8.79 13.47 -2.33
CA HIS A 221 9.02 12.83 -1.03
C HIS A 221 9.75 13.74 -0.01
N ARG A 222 9.68 15.08 -0.15
CA ARG A 222 10.49 16.02 0.66
C ARG A 222 10.20 15.92 2.16
N LYS A 223 8.96 15.66 2.54
CA LYS A 223 8.56 15.50 3.95
C LYS A 223 9.19 14.34 4.69
N PHE A 224 9.81 13.40 3.96
CA PHE A 224 10.62 12.36 4.59
C PHE A 224 11.92 12.94 5.18
N ASP A 225 12.49 13.96 4.54
CA ASP A 225 13.72 14.61 5.03
C ASP A 225 13.46 15.30 6.37
N ASP A 226 12.33 16.00 6.51
CA ASP A 226 11.91 16.65 7.75
C ASP A 226 11.86 15.64 8.92
N CYS A 227 11.29 14.46 8.68
CA CYS A 227 11.14 13.40 9.67
C CYS A 227 12.44 12.67 10.01
N GLU A 228 13.48 12.79 9.17
CA GLU A 228 14.81 12.23 9.38
C GLU A 228 15.76 13.27 10.02
N ALA A 229 15.48 14.56 9.89
CA ALA A 229 16.20 15.68 10.52
C ALA A 229 15.79 15.95 11.98
N GLY A 230 15.06 15.04 12.63
CA GLY A 230 14.74 15.11 14.06
C GLY A 230 16.00 15.23 14.95
N PRO A 231 15.87 15.54 16.26
CA PRO A 231 17.03 15.75 17.12
C PRO A 231 18.00 14.58 16.98
N LYS A 232 19.29 14.87 16.73
CA LYS A 232 20.33 13.85 16.54
C LYS A 232 20.27 12.84 17.69
N THR A 233 19.71 11.66 17.45
CA THR A 233 19.58 10.57 18.43
C THR A 233 20.92 9.88 18.73
N GLY A 234 22.05 10.44 18.26
CA GLY A 234 23.38 9.82 18.34
C GLY A 234 23.49 8.47 17.61
N THR A 235 22.42 8.01 16.96
CA THR A 235 22.33 6.71 16.31
C THR A 235 21.83 6.88 14.87
N TYR A 236 22.62 6.39 13.92
CA TYR A 236 22.30 6.45 12.49
C TYR A 236 21.07 5.58 12.19
N VAL A 237 19.97 6.22 11.75
CA VAL A 237 18.82 5.51 11.19
C VAL A 237 18.91 5.64 9.66
N PRO A 238 19.04 4.53 8.90
CA PRO A 238 19.17 4.59 7.45
C PRO A 238 17.94 5.24 6.81
N ASN A 239 18.21 6.18 5.90
CA ASN A 239 17.21 6.94 5.15
C ASN A 239 16.26 6.00 4.39
N ARG A 240 14.95 6.18 4.58
CA ARG A 240 13.92 5.35 3.92
C ARG A 240 13.45 5.93 2.60
N LYS A 241 13.65 7.24 2.40
CA LYS A 241 13.25 7.99 1.21
C LYS A 241 13.87 7.37 -0.03
N ALA A 242 15.18 7.08 -0.06
CA ALA A 242 15.83 6.53 -1.24
C ALA A 242 15.21 5.19 -1.69
N GLY A 243 15.13 4.22 -0.78
CA GLY A 243 14.54 2.90 -1.10
C GLY A 243 13.05 2.99 -1.47
N HIS A 244 12.27 3.82 -0.77
CA HIS A 244 10.84 4.02 -1.07
C HIS A 244 10.64 4.73 -2.42
N MET A 245 11.46 5.74 -2.73
CA MET A 245 11.37 6.51 -3.97
C MET A 245 11.71 5.62 -5.17
N ILE A 246 12.79 4.84 -5.09
CA ILE A 246 13.13 3.84 -6.14
C ILE A 246 11.97 2.87 -6.34
N LEU A 247 11.38 2.36 -5.25
CA LEU A 247 10.22 1.48 -5.30
C LEU A 247 9.02 2.15 -6.01
N VAL A 248 8.62 3.35 -5.61
CA VAL A 248 7.48 4.06 -6.21
C VAL A 248 7.70 4.33 -7.70
N TYR A 249 8.87 4.84 -8.09
CA TYR A 249 9.15 5.07 -9.52
C TYR A 249 9.21 3.77 -10.32
N SER A 250 9.66 2.66 -9.74
CA SER A 250 9.59 1.36 -10.41
C SER A 250 8.14 0.94 -10.69
N PHE A 251 7.22 1.14 -9.74
CA PHE A 251 5.79 0.91 -9.93
C PHE A 251 5.21 1.81 -11.02
N VAL A 252 5.58 3.10 -11.04
CA VAL A 252 5.14 4.05 -12.07
C VAL A 252 5.60 3.61 -13.46
N ILE A 253 6.87 3.22 -13.60
CA ILE A 253 7.43 2.73 -14.87
C ILE A 253 6.69 1.47 -15.33
N LEU A 254 6.52 0.49 -14.45
CA LEU A 254 5.85 -0.78 -14.78
C LEU A 254 4.36 -0.59 -15.08
N ALA A 255 3.69 0.31 -14.37
CA ALA A 255 2.29 0.68 -14.64
C ALA A 255 2.16 1.40 -15.98
N PHE A 256 3.09 2.31 -16.30
CA PHE A 256 3.14 2.99 -17.61
C PHE A 256 3.35 2.00 -18.76
N VAL A 257 4.32 1.09 -18.63
CA VAL A 257 4.55 -0.01 -19.59
C VAL A 257 3.28 -0.83 -19.78
N THR A 258 2.61 -1.22 -18.70
CA THR A 258 1.37 -2.00 -18.74
C THR A 258 0.26 -1.22 -19.45
N ALA A 259 0.12 0.08 -19.15
CA ALA A 259 -0.87 0.95 -19.79
C ALA A 259 -0.61 1.10 -21.29
N VAL A 260 0.65 1.28 -21.71
CA VAL A 260 1.02 1.36 -23.14
C VAL A 260 0.70 0.06 -23.86
N VAL A 261 1.02 -1.10 -23.27
CA VAL A 261 0.68 -2.41 -23.86
C VAL A 261 -0.83 -2.61 -23.93
N ALA A 262 -1.57 -2.28 -22.87
CA ALA A 262 -3.02 -2.40 -22.86
C ALA A 262 -3.68 -1.48 -23.90
N LEU A 263 -3.24 -0.22 -24.00
CA LEU A 263 -3.72 0.73 -25.02
C LEU A 263 -3.37 0.27 -26.44
N GLY A 264 -2.17 -0.28 -26.65
CA GLY A 264 -1.78 -0.81 -27.96
C GLY A 264 -2.53 -2.09 -28.32
N HIS A 265 -2.86 -2.94 -27.34
CA HIS A 265 -3.62 -4.17 -27.57
C HIS A 265 -5.11 -3.87 -27.86
N TRP A 266 -5.77 -3.10 -26.99
CA TRP A 266 -7.20 -2.76 -27.13
C TRP A 266 -7.44 -1.67 -28.17
N GLY A 267 -6.65 -0.59 -28.14
CA GLY A 267 -6.70 0.46 -29.15
C GLY A 267 -6.27 -0.03 -30.52
N GLY A 268 -5.33 -0.99 -30.59
CA GLY A 268 -4.93 -1.66 -31.83
C GLY A 268 -6.04 -2.42 -32.55
N LYS A 269 -7.09 -2.85 -31.84
CA LYS A 269 -8.29 -3.45 -32.44
C LYS A 269 -9.16 -2.44 -33.18
N ILE A 270 -9.07 -1.16 -32.81
CA ILE A 270 -9.83 -0.06 -33.43
C ILE A 270 -8.96 0.68 -34.45
N ILE A 271 -7.70 0.94 -34.09
CA ILE A 271 -6.72 1.69 -34.87
C ILE A 271 -5.51 0.76 -35.11
N PRO A 272 -5.41 0.09 -36.27
CA PRO A 272 -4.35 -0.89 -36.54
C PRO A 272 -2.91 -0.33 -36.40
N LEU A 273 -2.72 0.98 -36.54
CA LEU A 273 -1.42 1.65 -36.46
C LEU A 273 -0.76 1.55 -35.08
N ILE A 274 -1.54 1.45 -34.01
CA ILE A 274 -1.02 1.36 -32.63
C ILE A 274 -1.01 -0.08 -32.09
N LYS A 275 -1.24 -1.08 -32.95
CA LYS A 275 -1.34 -2.47 -32.54
C LYS A 275 0.00 -2.96 -31.99
N ILE A 276 -0.02 -3.42 -30.74
CA ILE A 276 1.12 -4.05 -30.08
C ILE A 276 0.78 -5.53 -29.84
N GLU A 277 1.58 -6.43 -30.40
CA GLU A 277 1.43 -7.88 -30.21
C GLU A 277 2.45 -8.40 -29.18
N THR A 278 2.02 -9.35 -28.34
CA THR A 278 2.88 -10.05 -27.38
C THR A 278 3.00 -11.52 -27.81
N PRO A 279 4.17 -12.17 -27.67
CA PRO A 279 5.40 -11.70 -26.99
C PRO A 279 6.25 -10.72 -27.83
N MET A 280 6.63 -9.60 -27.22
CA MET A 280 7.46 -8.56 -27.86
C MET A 280 8.95 -8.95 -27.90
N PRO A 281 9.73 -8.52 -28.92
CA PRO A 281 11.19 -8.65 -28.95
C PRO A 281 11.88 -7.99 -27.74
N LEU A 282 13.05 -8.50 -27.34
CA LEU A 282 13.79 -7.98 -26.18
C LEU A 282 14.26 -6.54 -26.33
N LEU A 283 14.58 -6.12 -27.57
CA LEU A 283 15.03 -4.77 -27.88
C LEU A 283 13.89 -3.78 -28.11
N TYR A 284 12.63 -4.23 -28.04
CA TYR A 284 11.50 -3.33 -28.18
C TYR A 284 11.51 -2.29 -27.04
N PRO A 285 11.35 -0.98 -27.30
CA PRO A 285 11.55 0.07 -26.28
C PRO A 285 10.73 -0.14 -25.01
N VAL A 286 9.47 -0.57 -25.15
CA VAL A 286 8.59 -0.87 -24.02
C VAL A 286 9.11 -2.04 -23.18
N LYS A 287 9.77 -3.03 -23.81
CA LYS A 287 10.36 -4.18 -23.12
C LYS A 287 11.64 -3.81 -22.37
N ILE A 288 12.49 -2.94 -22.94
CA ILE A 288 13.66 -2.38 -22.26
C ILE A 288 13.23 -1.61 -21.02
N LEU A 289 12.22 -0.74 -21.17
CA LEU A 289 11.66 0.02 -20.06
C LEU A 289 11.06 -0.88 -18.98
N ALA A 290 10.39 -1.97 -19.36
CA ALA A 290 9.88 -2.97 -18.42
C ALA A 290 11.00 -3.63 -17.61
N ASN A 291 12.10 -4.03 -18.25
CA ASN A 291 13.24 -4.64 -17.57
C ASN A 291 13.94 -3.65 -16.63
N LEU A 292 14.08 -2.38 -17.05
CA LEU A 292 14.60 -1.31 -16.19
C LEU A 292 13.73 -1.14 -14.94
N GLY A 293 12.40 -1.06 -15.12
CA GLY A 293 11.44 -1.00 -14.03
C GLY A 293 11.55 -2.20 -13.09
N ALA A 294 11.71 -3.42 -13.61
CA ALA A 294 11.87 -4.63 -12.81
C ALA A 294 13.17 -4.62 -11.98
N ILE A 295 14.28 -4.16 -12.55
CA ILE A 295 15.55 -4.02 -11.82
C ILE A 295 15.40 -2.99 -10.70
N MET A 296 14.83 -1.82 -10.99
CA MET A 296 14.56 -0.80 -9.98
C MET A 296 13.65 -1.33 -8.87
N LEU A 297 12.62 -2.11 -9.21
CA LEU A 297 11.71 -2.74 -8.25
C LEU A 297 12.49 -3.66 -7.29
N VAL A 298 13.33 -4.55 -7.80
CA VAL A 298 14.16 -5.45 -6.98
C VAL A 298 15.15 -4.68 -6.11
N CYS A 299 15.84 -3.68 -6.66
CA CYS A 299 16.77 -2.84 -5.89
C CYS A 299 16.05 -2.08 -4.75
N GLY A 300 14.91 -1.45 -5.04
CA GLY A 300 14.10 -0.75 -4.05
C GLY A 300 13.60 -1.68 -2.95
N LEU A 301 13.12 -2.87 -3.31
CA LEU A 301 12.71 -3.91 -2.37
C LEU A 301 13.87 -4.40 -1.50
N ALA A 302 15.04 -4.66 -2.08
CA ALA A 302 16.23 -5.09 -1.35
C ALA A 302 16.65 -4.06 -0.31
N MET A 303 16.69 -2.77 -0.69
CA MET A 303 17.02 -1.67 0.22
C MET A 303 16.02 -1.57 1.38
N LEU A 304 14.72 -1.62 1.08
CA LEU A 304 13.68 -1.54 2.11
C LEU A 304 13.65 -2.76 3.03
N THR A 305 13.92 -3.95 2.48
CA THR A 305 14.01 -5.20 3.25
C THR A 305 15.21 -5.19 4.18
N ALA A 306 16.39 -4.82 3.66
CA ALA A 306 17.61 -4.71 4.45
C ALA A 306 17.46 -3.68 5.58
N ARG A 307 16.84 -2.52 5.29
CA ARG A 307 16.53 -1.52 6.32
C ARG A 307 15.60 -2.07 7.39
N ARG A 308 14.54 -2.79 7.00
CA ARG A 308 13.55 -3.35 7.92
C ARG A 308 14.15 -4.42 8.83
N LEU A 309 15.05 -5.26 8.31
CA LEU A 309 15.81 -6.25 9.09
C LEU A 309 16.80 -5.61 10.08
N LYS A 310 17.26 -4.38 9.79
CA LYS A 310 18.16 -3.61 10.66
C LYS A 310 17.44 -2.71 11.67
N LEU A 311 16.11 -2.73 11.75
CA LEU A 311 15.36 -1.94 12.72
C LEU A 311 15.68 -2.41 14.14
N ASN A 312 15.86 -1.46 15.07
CA ASN A 312 16.04 -1.77 16.48
C ASN A 312 14.67 -2.03 17.14
N PRO A 313 14.36 -3.27 17.57
CA PRO A 313 13.05 -3.63 18.12
C PRO A 313 12.69 -2.88 19.40
N LYS A 314 13.69 -2.31 20.09
CA LYS A 314 13.48 -1.48 21.30
C LYS A 314 12.72 -0.19 20.98
N HIS A 315 12.93 0.37 19.79
CA HIS A 315 12.41 1.69 19.43
C HIS A 315 11.39 1.64 18.28
N GLN A 316 11.52 0.68 17.35
CA GLN A 316 10.58 0.51 16.25
C GLN A 316 10.26 -0.96 16.03
N GLY A 317 8.97 -1.29 16.02
CA GLY A 317 8.47 -2.60 15.62
C GLY A 317 8.29 -2.74 14.11
N SER A 318 8.08 -3.98 13.65
CA SER A 318 7.57 -4.26 12.31
C SER A 318 6.32 -5.11 12.42
N SER A 319 5.21 -4.63 11.84
CA SER A 319 3.92 -5.31 11.93
C SER A 319 3.78 -6.41 10.88
N TRP A 320 2.83 -7.33 11.08
CA TRP A 320 2.42 -8.30 10.06
C TRP A 320 2.10 -7.64 8.72
N TYR A 321 1.34 -6.53 8.73
CA TYR A 321 0.97 -5.79 7.52
C TYR A 321 2.19 -5.30 6.73
N ASP A 322 3.28 -4.95 7.40
CA ASP A 322 4.51 -4.55 6.72
C ASP A 322 5.15 -5.71 5.96
N TRP A 323 5.24 -6.86 6.61
CA TRP A 323 5.84 -8.06 6.05
C TRP A 323 4.98 -8.69 4.96
N TYR A 324 3.66 -8.68 5.13
CA TYR A 324 2.72 -9.09 4.09
C TYR A 324 2.91 -8.26 2.82
N LEU A 325 2.90 -6.92 2.94
CA LEU A 325 3.02 -6.05 1.77
C LEU A 325 4.39 -6.19 1.10
N LEU A 326 5.46 -6.21 1.89
CA LEU A 326 6.82 -6.40 1.35
C LEU A 326 6.96 -7.77 0.68
N GLY A 327 6.42 -8.82 1.29
CA GLY A 327 6.44 -10.19 0.79
C GLY A 327 5.67 -10.36 -0.51
N ILE A 328 4.44 -9.82 -0.62
CA ILE A 328 3.66 -9.94 -1.86
C ILE A 328 4.33 -9.20 -3.02
N ILE A 329 4.92 -8.03 -2.79
CA ILE A 329 5.63 -7.30 -3.85
C ILE A 329 6.90 -8.05 -4.29
N TRP A 330 7.64 -8.65 -3.34
CA TRP A 330 8.75 -9.55 -3.66
C TRP A 330 8.32 -10.73 -4.52
N LEU A 331 7.23 -11.40 -4.15
CA LEU A 331 6.69 -12.54 -4.88
C LEU A 331 6.28 -12.13 -6.31
N VAL A 332 5.61 -10.99 -6.47
CA VAL A 332 5.27 -10.43 -7.79
C VAL A 332 6.52 -10.13 -8.61
N ALA A 333 7.53 -9.48 -8.03
CA ALA A 333 8.76 -9.13 -8.72
C ALA A 333 9.53 -10.38 -9.19
N VAL A 334 9.76 -11.34 -8.28
CA VAL A 334 10.52 -12.56 -8.56
C VAL A 334 9.79 -13.43 -9.57
N THR A 335 8.48 -13.67 -9.38
CA THR A 335 7.71 -14.49 -10.34
C THR A 335 7.59 -13.82 -11.71
N GLY A 336 7.54 -12.48 -11.79
CA GLY A 336 7.53 -11.75 -13.06
C GLY A 336 8.84 -11.91 -13.83
N ILE A 337 9.97 -11.76 -13.15
CA ILE A 337 11.30 -11.97 -13.75
C ILE A 337 11.49 -13.43 -14.16
N LEU A 338 11.14 -14.38 -13.28
CA LEU A 338 11.25 -15.81 -13.56
C LEU A 338 10.34 -16.24 -14.72
N SER A 339 9.14 -15.66 -14.87
CA SER A 339 8.27 -15.91 -16.02
C SER A 339 8.96 -15.56 -17.35
N GLN A 340 9.74 -14.47 -17.37
CA GLN A 340 10.54 -14.11 -18.53
C GLN A 340 11.73 -15.05 -18.72
N VAL A 341 12.47 -15.36 -17.66
CA VAL A 341 13.66 -16.23 -17.71
C VAL A 341 13.29 -17.63 -18.20
N PHE A 342 12.28 -18.27 -17.61
CA PHE A 342 11.87 -19.62 -18.01
C PHE A 342 11.30 -19.68 -19.42
N ARG A 343 10.61 -18.62 -19.88
CA ARG A 343 10.17 -18.52 -21.27
C ARG A 343 11.36 -18.41 -22.25
N LEU A 344 12.40 -17.65 -21.89
CA LEU A 344 13.61 -17.51 -22.73
C LEU A 344 14.50 -18.75 -22.71
N ALA A 345 14.51 -19.49 -21.60
CA ALA A 345 15.21 -20.77 -21.46
C ALA A 345 14.46 -21.97 -22.08
N ASP A 346 13.33 -21.73 -22.76
CA ASP A 346 12.39 -22.73 -23.29
C ASP A 346 11.96 -23.82 -22.28
N ALA A 347 11.93 -23.47 -20.99
CA ALA A 347 11.59 -24.37 -19.91
C ALA A 347 10.07 -24.37 -19.69
N ILE A 348 9.35 -25.21 -20.44
CA ILE A 348 7.88 -25.16 -20.55
C ILE A 348 7.13 -25.28 -19.21
N HIS A 349 7.40 -26.32 -18.43
CA HIS A 349 6.71 -26.57 -17.16
C HIS A 349 6.93 -25.43 -16.15
N PRO A 350 8.18 -25.03 -15.81
CA PRO A 350 8.39 -23.94 -14.87
C PRO A 350 7.88 -22.60 -15.41
N ALA A 351 7.91 -22.36 -16.73
CA ALA A 351 7.36 -21.12 -17.32
C ALA A 351 5.86 -20.96 -17.01
N PHE A 352 5.05 -21.99 -17.29
CA PHE A 352 3.60 -21.92 -17.03
C PHE A 352 3.27 -21.90 -15.54
N VAL A 353 3.94 -22.72 -14.72
CA VAL A 353 3.71 -22.75 -13.26
C VAL A 353 4.04 -21.40 -12.61
N VAL A 354 5.18 -20.81 -12.96
CA VAL A 354 5.58 -19.51 -12.42
C VAL A 354 4.70 -18.39 -12.93
N TYR A 355 4.27 -18.43 -14.19
CA TYR A 355 3.32 -17.45 -14.70
C TYR A 355 1.95 -17.55 -14.03
N TYR A 356 1.47 -18.76 -13.75
CA TYR A 356 0.27 -18.98 -12.93
C TYR A 356 0.43 -18.35 -11.53
N LEU A 357 1.55 -18.63 -10.84
CA LEU A 357 1.82 -18.02 -9.53
C LEU A 357 1.94 -16.50 -9.63
N HIS A 358 2.51 -15.97 -10.71
CA HIS A 358 2.57 -14.54 -10.97
C HIS A 358 1.17 -13.93 -11.06
N LEU A 359 0.25 -14.53 -11.81
CA LEU A 359 -1.15 -14.10 -11.90
C LEU A 359 -1.85 -14.15 -10.53
N VAL A 360 -1.60 -15.19 -9.74
CA VAL A 360 -2.11 -15.30 -8.37
C VAL A 360 -1.62 -14.12 -7.53
N PHE A 361 -0.31 -13.87 -7.47
CA PHE A 361 0.26 -12.81 -6.64
C PHE A 361 -0.10 -11.39 -7.10
N VAL A 362 -0.12 -11.14 -8.42
CA VAL A 362 -0.53 -9.84 -8.97
C VAL A 362 -2.02 -9.60 -8.69
N TRP A 363 -2.86 -10.61 -8.84
CA TRP A 363 -4.29 -10.47 -8.50
C TRP A 363 -4.47 -10.22 -6.99
N MET A 364 -3.75 -10.92 -6.12
CA MET A 364 -3.74 -10.63 -4.67
C MET A 364 -3.35 -9.18 -4.37
N LEU A 365 -2.31 -8.67 -5.05
CA LEU A 365 -1.83 -7.30 -4.86
C LEU A 365 -2.91 -6.26 -5.15
N PHE A 366 -3.65 -6.42 -6.26
CA PHE A 366 -4.68 -5.46 -6.68
C PHE A 366 -6.03 -5.68 -6.01
N ALA A 367 -6.50 -6.93 -5.92
CA ALA A 367 -7.80 -7.26 -5.33
C ALA A 367 -7.85 -6.87 -3.85
N TYR A 368 -6.75 -7.07 -3.11
CA TYR A 368 -6.69 -6.73 -1.68
C TYR A 368 -6.07 -5.35 -1.40
N LEU A 369 -5.76 -4.59 -2.45
CA LEU A 369 -5.18 -3.24 -2.33
C LEU A 369 -5.96 -2.35 -1.36
N PRO A 370 -7.31 -2.26 -1.42
CA PRO A 370 -8.08 -1.36 -0.55
C PRO A 370 -7.93 -1.64 0.95
N TRP A 371 -7.66 -2.89 1.33
CA TRP A 371 -7.47 -3.32 2.73
C TRP A 371 -6.00 -3.37 3.16
N SER A 372 -5.07 -3.16 2.23
CA SER A 372 -3.64 -3.25 2.48
C SER A 372 -3.02 -1.89 2.80
N LYS A 373 -1.75 -1.90 3.22
CA LYS A 373 -0.95 -0.69 3.36
C LYS A 373 -0.72 0.07 2.05
N LEU A 374 -1.01 -0.48 0.87
CA LEU A 374 -1.00 0.29 -0.39
C LEU A 374 -2.19 1.26 -0.48
N GLY A 375 -3.34 0.92 0.13
CA GLY A 375 -4.47 1.85 0.25
C GLY A 375 -4.10 3.16 0.95
N HIS A 376 -3.04 3.14 1.78
CA HIS A 376 -2.44 4.34 2.37
C HIS A 376 -2.17 5.45 1.37
N PHE A 377 -1.72 5.11 0.16
CA PHE A 377 -1.46 6.10 -0.87
C PHE A 377 -2.70 6.97 -1.12
N VAL A 378 -3.87 6.35 -1.30
CA VAL A 378 -5.11 7.11 -1.59
C VAL A 378 -5.72 7.71 -0.33
N TYR A 379 -5.78 6.96 0.78
CA TYR A 379 -6.37 7.49 2.02
C TYR A 379 -5.56 8.63 2.65
N ARG A 380 -4.23 8.54 2.68
CA ARG A 380 -3.37 9.62 3.18
C ARG A 380 -3.43 10.83 2.26
N THR A 381 -3.40 10.63 0.94
CA THR A 381 -3.54 11.75 -0.02
C THR A 381 -4.88 12.44 0.17
N ALA A 382 -5.97 11.69 0.35
CA ALA A 382 -7.29 12.23 0.63
C ALA A 382 -7.35 12.97 1.98
N ALA A 383 -6.70 12.47 3.03
CA ALA A 383 -6.65 13.14 4.32
C ALA A 383 -5.80 14.42 4.28
N LEU A 384 -4.66 14.42 3.60
CA LEU A 384 -3.83 15.61 3.41
C LEU A 384 -4.55 16.67 2.57
N LEU A 385 -5.28 16.27 1.54
CA LEU A 385 -6.16 17.15 0.79
C LEU A 385 -7.21 17.79 1.69
N PHE A 386 -7.87 16.99 2.54
CA PHE A 386 -8.84 17.50 3.52
C PHE A 386 -8.22 18.55 4.44
N VAL A 387 -7.04 18.28 5.02
CA VAL A 387 -6.33 19.23 5.90
C VAL A 387 -5.97 20.52 5.16
N ARG A 388 -5.51 20.45 3.91
CA ARG A 388 -5.20 21.66 3.13
C ARG A 388 -6.45 22.48 2.77
N MET A 389 -7.60 21.84 2.61
CA MET A 389 -8.85 22.52 2.26
C MET A 389 -9.57 23.12 3.47
N TYR A 390 -9.63 22.38 4.58
CA TYR A 390 -10.49 22.70 5.72
C TYR A 390 -9.72 23.01 7.01
N GLY A 391 -8.40 22.82 7.01
CA GLY A 391 -7.60 22.87 8.22
C GLY A 391 -7.75 21.60 9.06
N ARG A 392 -7.21 21.64 10.28
CA ARG A 392 -7.07 20.48 11.17
C ARG A 392 -8.23 20.27 12.15
N GLY A 393 -9.29 21.09 12.08
CA GLY A 393 -10.54 20.92 12.84
C GLY A 393 -10.38 21.05 14.35
N TYR A 394 -9.56 21.99 14.82
CA TYR A 394 -9.46 22.38 16.23
C TYR A 394 -9.52 23.89 16.38
#